data_AF-A0A6I0S7L0-F1
#
_entry.id   AF-A0A6I0S7L0-F1
#
_cell.length_a   1.000
_cell.length_b   1.000
_cell.length_c   1.000
_cell.angle_alpha   90.00
_cell.angle_beta   90.00
_cell.angle_gamma   90.00
#
_symmetry.space_group_name_H-M   'P 1'
#
loop_
_entity.id
_entity.type
_entity.pdbx_description
1 polymer ?
#
loop_
_entity_poly.entity_id
_entity_poly.type
_entity_poly.pdbx_seq_one_letter_code
_entity_poly.pdbx_strand_id
1 'polypeptide(L)'
;MAVLIFLGCLLGGIAIGLPIAWALLLCGAALMFWLEMFDVQIMAQTLVNGADSFSLLAIPFFVLAGEIMNAGGLSKRIVDLPMKLVGHKPGGLGYVGVLAAMIMASLSGSAVADTAAVAALLVPMMRSANYPVNRAAGLIASGGIIAPSIP
;
A
#
# COMPACT_ATOMS: atom_id res chain seq x y z
N MET A 1 -30.00 -4.30 -19.18
CA MET A 1 -29.42 -5.66 -19.33
C MET A 1 -27.92 -5.67 -19.04
N ALA A 2 -27.12 -4.80 -19.66
CA ALA A 2 -25.67 -4.68 -19.40
C ALA A 2 -25.30 -4.56 -17.90
N VAL A 3 -26.00 -3.72 -17.12
CA VAL A 3 -25.75 -3.57 -15.68
C VAL A 3 -25.98 -4.87 -14.88
N LEU A 4 -26.98 -5.67 -15.28
CA LEU A 4 -27.26 -6.96 -14.65
C LEU A 4 -26.18 -8.00 -14.98
N ILE A 5 -25.70 -8.01 -16.24
CA ILE A 5 -24.59 -8.87 -16.66
C ILE A 5 -23.31 -8.49 -15.91
N PHE A 6 -23.03 -7.19 -15.81
CA PHE A 6 -21.90 -6.67 -15.05
C PHE A 6 -21.96 -7.08 -13.57
N LEU A 7 -23.06 -6.77 -12.87
CA LEU A 7 -23.21 -7.09 -11.45
C LEU A 7 -23.23 -8.60 -11.21
N GLY A 8 -23.91 -9.38 -12.06
CA GLY A 8 -23.98 -10.83 -11.95
C GLY A 8 -22.62 -11.50 -12.14
N CYS A 9 -21.85 -11.08 -13.14
CA CYS A 9 -20.53 -11.63 -13.40
C CYS A 9 -19.52 -11.20 -12.32
N LEU A 10 -19.58 -9.95 -11.86
CA LEU A 10 -18.69 -9.42 -10.81
C LEU A 10 -18.95 -10.11 -9.47
N LEU A 11 -20.20 -10.08 -8.99
CA LEU A 11 -20.56 -10.66 -7.71
C LEU A 11 -20.46 -12.19 -7.74
N GLY A 12 -20.79 -12.82 -8.87
CA GLY A 12 -20.61 -14.25 -9.07
C GLY A 12 -19.14 -14.67 -9.02
N GLY A 13 -18.25 -13.93 -9.69
CA GLY A 13 -16.80 -14.17 -9.63
C GLY A 13 -16.25 -14.01 -8.22
N ILE A 14 -16.64 -12.95 -7.51
CA ILE A 14 -16.24 -12.73 -6.12
C ILE A 14 -16.76 -13.85 -5.20
N ALA A 15 -18.02 -14.30 -5.38
CA ALA A 15 -18.61 -15.36 -4.56
C ALA A 15 -17.90 -16.72 -4.70
N ILE A 16 -17.33 -17.00 -5.88
CA ILE A 16 -16.55 -18.21 -6.16
C ILE A 16 -15.10 -18.07 -5.63
N GLY A 17 -14.74 -16.90 -5.07
CA GLY A 17 -13.40 -16.63 -4.54
C GLY A 17 -12.40 -16.21 -5.61
N LEU A 18 -12.86 -15.80 -6.79
CA LEU A 18 -11.99 -15.32 -7.85
C LEU A 18 -11.38 -13.96 -7.46
N PRO A 19 -10.06 -13.73 -7.64
CA PRO A 19 -9.48 -12.42 -7.41
C PRO A 19 -10.17 -11.34 -8.25
N ILE A 20 -10.37 -10.16 -7.67
CA ILE A 20 -11.17 -9.07 -8.26
C ILE A 20 -10.71 -8.71 -9.68
N ALA A 21 -9.41 -8.72 -9.94
CA ALA A 21 -8.85 -8.46 -11.27
C ALA A 21 -9.39 -9.44 -12.35
N TRP A 22 -9.47 -10.73 -12.03
CA TRP A 22 -10.02 -11.74 -12.93
C TRP A 22 -11.53 -11.63 -13.08
N ALA A 23 -12.23 -11.24 -12.01
CA ALA A 23 -13.67 -11.02 -12.07
C ALA A 23 -14.01 -9.85 -13.00
N LEU A 24 -13.22 -8.77 -12.96
CA LEU A 24 -13.38 -7.62 -13.86
C LEU A 24 -13.06 -7.96 -15.32
N LEU A 25 -12.05 -8.79 -15.58
CA LEU A 25 -11.76 -9.29 -16.93
C LEU A 25 -12.91 -10.13 -17.49
N LEU A 26 -13.47 -11.03 -16.69
CA LEU A 26 -14.65 -11.82 -17.06
C LEU A 26 -15.86 -10.93 -17.32
N CYS A 27 -16.06 -9.89 -16.50
CA CYS A 27 -17.10 -8.89 -16.75
C CYS A 27 -16.91 -8.19 -18.11
N GLY A 28 -15.68 -7.79 -18.41
CA GLY A 28 -15.32 -7.18 -19.70
C GLY A 28 -15.64 -8.12 -20.87
N ALA A 29 -15.24 -9.39 -20.77
CA ALA A 29 -15.52 -10.41 -21.77
C ALA A 29 -17.03 -10.66 -21.95
N ALA A 30 -17.78 -10.78 -20.85
CA ALA A 30 -19.22 -11.01 -20.88
C ALA A 30 -19.99 -9.83 -21.50
N LEU A 31 -19.56 -8.59 -21.22
CA LEU A 31 -20.14 -7.39 -21.81
C LEU A 31 -19.79 -7.25 -23.29
N MET A 32 -18.54 -7.52 -23.68
CA MET A 32 -18.14 -7.52 -25.09
C MET A 32 -18.88 -8.57 -25.91
N PHE A 33 -19.11 -9.75 -25.33
CA PHE A 33 -19.94 -10.79 -25.95
C PHE A 33 -21.40 -10.36 -26.11
N TRP A 34 -21.98 -9.69 -25.10
CA TRP A 34 -23.37 -9.20 -25.16
C TRP A 34 -23.56 -8.05 -26.15
N LEU A 35 -22.54 -7.21 -26.35
CA LEU A 35 -22.56 -6.06 -27.26
C LEU A 35 -22.14 -6.43 -28.70
N GLU A 36 -21.81 -7.70 -28.98
CA GLU A 36 -21.24 -8.16 -30.25
C GLU A 36 -19.95 -7.41 -30.67
N MET A 37 -19.21 -6.88 -29.70
CA MET A 37 -17.94 -6.15 -29.88
C MET A 37 -16.78 -6.94 -29.28
N PHE A 38 -16.71 -8.24 -29.59
CA PHE A 38 -15.70 -9.11 -29.00
C PHE A 38 -14.34 -8.91 -29.66
N ASP A 39 -13.44 -8.23 -28.94
CA ASP A 39 -12.06 -8.02 -29.35
C ASP A 39 -11.07 -8.48 -28.28
N VAL A 40 -10.33 -9.53 -28.59
CA VAL A 40 -9.30 -10.12 -27.71
C VAL A 40 -8.13 -9.15 -27.52
N GLN A 41 -7.87 -8.28 -28.49
CA GLN A 41 -6.81 -7.27 -28.39
C GLN A 41 -7.13 -6.25 -27.29
N ILE A 42 -8.39 -5.83 -27.15
CA ILE A 42 -8.82 -4.92 -26.08
C ILE A 42 -8.64 -5.59 -24.71
N MET A 43 -8.95 -6.88 -24.59
CA MET A 43 -8.72 -7.64 -23.35
C MET A 43 -7.23 -7.72 -23.00
N ALA A 44 -6.38 -8.05 -23.98
CA ALA A 44 -4.93 -8.15 -23.78
C ALA A 44 -4.32 -6.79 -23.40
N GLN A 45 -4.72 -5.71 -24.07
CA GLN A 45 -4.27 -4.35 -23.75
C GLN A 45 -4.72 -3.90 -22.36
N THR A 46 -5.97 -4.22 -21.96
CA THR A 46 -6.48 -3.86 -20.63
C THR A 46 -5.71 -4.58 -19.52
N LEU A 47 -5.35 -5.85 -19.74
CA LEU A 47 -4.51 -6.62 -18.82
C LEU A 47 -3.11 -5.98 -18.68
N VAL A 48 -2.47 -5.67 -19.82
CA VAL A 48 -1.13 -5.06 -19.84
C VAL A 48 -1.14 -3.67 -19.18
N ASN A 49 -2.12 -2.83 -19.52
CA ASN A 49 -2.28 -1.50 -18.92
C ASN A 49 -2.58 -1.58 -17.42
N GLY A 50 -3.31 -2.60 -16.97
CA GLY A 50 -3.52 -2.84 -15.54
C GLY A 50 -2.25 -3.22 -14.79
N ALA A 51 -1.34 -3.93 -15.46
CA ALA A 51 -0.01 -4.25 -14.92
C ALA A 51 0.98 -3.07 -15.02
N ASP A 52 0.76 -2.15 -15.95
CA ASP A 52 1.51 -0.89 -16.08
C ASP A 52 0.99 0.17 -15.10
N SER A 53 1.01 -0.16 -13.81
CA SER A 53 0.60 0.74 -12.74
C SER A 53 1.80 1.47 -12.16
N PHE A 54 1.71 2.81 -12.07
CA PHE A 54 2.69 3.63 -11.36
C PHE A 54 2.97 3.11 -9.94
N SER A 55 1.97 2.53 -9.27
CA SER A 55 2.14 1.94 -7.93
C SER A 55 3.07 0.73 -7.91
N LEU A 56 3.10 -0.10 -8.97
CA LEU A 56 3.98 -1.25 -9.06
C LEU A 56 5.44 -0.84 -9.30
N LEU A 57 5.66 0.23 -10.07
CA LEU A 57 6.98 0.87 -10.21
C LEU A 57 7.40 1.62 -8.94
N ALA A 58 6.44 2.21 -8.22
CA ALA A 58 6.71 2.93 -6.99
C ALA A 58 7.35 2.02 -5.92
N ILE A 59 6.87 0.78 -5.76
CA ILE A 59 7.39 -0.17 -4.75
C ILE A 59 8.92 -0.30 -4.79
N PRO A 60 9.57 -0.72 -5.90
CA PRO A 60 11.03 -0.86 -5.93
C PRO A 60 11.76 0.46 -5.77
N PHE A 61 11.25 1.57 -6.32
CA PHE A 61 11.88 2.89 -6.13
C PHE A 61 11.81 3.38 -4.69
N PHE A 62 10.70 3.12 -3.97
CA PHE A 62 10.58 3.48 -2.56
C PHE A 62 11.38 2.56 -1.65
N VAL A 63 11.50 1.27 -1.98
CA VAL A 63 12.45 0.36 -1.31
C VAL A 63 13.88 0.86 -1.50
N LEU A 64 14.27 1.23 -2.73
CA LEU A 64 15.58 1.80 -3.02
C LEU A 64 15.82 3.12 -2.27
N ALA A 65 14.84 4.03 -2.28
CA ALA A 65 14.90 5.28 -1.53
C ALA A 65 15.06 5.01 -0.02
N GLY A 66 14.30 4.06 0.53
CA GLY A 66 14.43 3.61 1.92
C GLY A 66 15.83 3.09 2.25
N GLU A 67 16.42 2.28 1.37
CA GLU A 67 17.81 1.79 1.52
C GLU A 67 18.83 2.93 1.45
N ILE A 68 18.67 3.89 0.53
CA ILE A 68 19.53 5.08 0.44
C ILE A 68 19.42 5.92 1.71
N MET A 69 18.21 6.14 2.23
CA MET A 69 17.95 6.89 3.46
C MET A 69 18.54 6.19 4.68
N ASN A 70 18.50 4.85 4.71
CA ASN A 70 19.09 4.03 5.76
C ASN A 70 20.62 4.10 5.73
N ALA A 71 21.22 3.90 4.55
CA ALA A 71 22.67 4.01 4.34
C ALA A 71 23.20 5.42 4.64
N GLY A 72 22.46 6.47 4.25
CA GLY A 72 22.78 7.86 4.53
C GLY A 72 22.53 8.32 5.98
N GLY A 73 21.98 7.45 6.83
CA GLY A 73 21.68 7.76 8.24
C GLY A 73 20.51 8.72 8.45
N LEU A 74 19.81 9.12 7.38
CA LEU A 74 18.66 10.01 7.42
C LEU A 74 17.47 9.34 8.13
N SER A 75 17.29 8.04 7.90
CA SER A 75 16.33 7.19 8.59
C SER A 75 16.47 7.21 10.11
N LYS A 76 17.70 7.14 10.63
CA LYS A 76 17.97 7.25 12.07
C LYS A 76 17.61 8.63 12.60
N ARG A 77 17.94 9.69 11.85
CA ARG A 77 17.61 11.09 12.24
C ARG A 77 16.11 11.35 12.28
N ILE A 78 15.35 10.81 11.32
CA ILE A 78 13.88 10.95 11.28
C ILE A 78 13.22 10.27 12.48
N VAL A 79 13.77 9.15 12.97
CA VAL A 79 13.23 8.46 14.14
C VAL A 79 13.74 9.06 15.47
N ASP A 80 14.98 9.55 15.50
CA ASP A 80 15.57 10.15 16.72
C ASP A 80 14.78 11.36 17.23
N LEU A 81 14.23 12.17 16.32
CA LEU A 81 13.41 13.34 16.68
C LEU A 81 12.15 12.93 17.49
N PRO A 82 11.22 12.11 16.96
CA PRO A 82 10.08 11.63 17.73
C PRO A 82 10.50 10.80 18.94
N MET A 83 11.63 10.07 18.89
CA MET A 83 12.14 9.34 20.06
C MET A 83 12.48 10.29 21.22
N LYS A 84 13.09 11.44 20.93
CA LYS A 84 13.36 12.47 21.95
C LYS A 84 12.08 13.14 22.46
N LEU A 85 11.10 13.36 21.59
CA LEU A 85 9.84 14.04 21.95
C LEU A 85 8.93 13.18 22.83
N VAL A 86 8.69 11.92 22.45
CA VAL A 86 7.65 11.07 23.08
C VAL A 86 8.15 9.67 23.49
N GLY A 87 9.41 9.32 23.21
CA GLY A 87 9.97 8.02 23.55
C GLY A 87 10.03 7.71 25.05
N HIS A 88 10.12 8.74 25.88
CA HIS A 88 10.13 8.62 27.35
C HIS A 88 8.79 8.18 27.96
N LYS A 89 7.70 8.18 27.18
CA LYS A 89 6.39 7.76 27.65
C LYS A 89 6.24 6.23 27.56
N PRO A 90 5.48 5.59 28.47
CA PRO A 90 5.16 4.16 28.34
C PRO A 90 4.40 3.93 27.02
N GLY A 91 4.92 3.02 26.19
CA GLY A 91 4.43 2.82 24.82
C GLY A 91 5.02 3.79 23.78
N GLY A 92 6.06 4.56 24.13
CA GLY A 92 6.64 5.63 23.31
C GLY A 92 7.01 5.25 21.89
N LEU A 93 7.47 4.02 21.67
CA LEU A 93 7.77 3.48 20.32
C LEU A 93 6.54 3.47 19.39
N GLY A 94 5.34 3.28 19.92
CA GLY A 94 4.11 3.38 19.15
C GLY A 94 3.80 4.81 18.71
N TYR A 95 3.91 5.77 19.63
CA TYR A 95 3.75 7.20 19.31
C TYR A 95 4.80 7.69 18.31
N VAL A 96 6.02 7.17 18.40
CA VAL A 96 7.08 7.42 17.43
C VAL A 96 6.74 6.86 16.06
N GLY A 97 6.09 5.70 15.99
CA GLY A 97 5.53 5.18 14.74
C GLY A 97 4.57 6.13 14.05
N VAL A 98 3.63 6.67 14.81
CA VAL A 98 2.64 7.62 14.28
C VAL A 98 3.31 8.93 13.83
N LEU A 99 4.21 9.50 14.64
CA LEU A 99 4.92 10.74 14.28
C LEU A 99 5.84 10.55 13.07
N ALA A 100 6.57 9.44 12.99
CA ALA A 100 7.40 9.14 11.84
C ALA A 100 6.57 8.94 10.56
N ALA A 101 5.41 8.29 10.67
CA ALA A 101 4.46 8.15 9.57
C ALA A 101 3.91 9.51 9.11
N MET A 102 3.60 10.43 10.03
CA MET A 102 3.16 11.80 9.67
C MET A 102 4.26 12.61 8.97
N ILE A 103 5.52 12.47 9.40
CA ILE A 103 6.65 13.14 8.75
C ILE A 103 6.86 12.59 7.33
N MET A 104 6.84 11.27 7.16
CA MET A 104 6.96 10.65 5.83
C MET A 104 5.78 11.00 4.91
N ALA A 105 4.55 10.97 5.44
CA ALA A 105 3.34 11.40 4.76
C ALA A 105 3.49 12.78 4.11
N SER A 106 3.99 13.76 4.86
CA SER A 106 4.20 15.14 4.38
C SER A 106 5.29 15.27 3.29
N LEU A 107 6.13 14.25 3.10
CA LEU A 107 7.22 14.27 2.13
C LEU A 107 6.90 13.47 0.87
N SER A 108 6.24 12.32 1.00
CA SER A 108 6.01 11.40 -0.11
C SER A 108 4.61 11.45 -0.71
N GLY A 109 3.58 11.80 0.07
CA GLY A 109 2.17 11.77 -0.35
C GLY A 109 1.64 10.39 -0.77
N SER A 110 2.35 9.28 -0.47
CA SER A 110 2.01 7.93 -0.92
C SER A 110 1.93 6.95 0.24
N ALA A 111 0.72 6.49 0.54
CA ALA A 111 0.45 5.59 1.67
C ALA A 111 1.31 4.33 1.65
N VAL A 112 1.46 3.69 0.49
CA VAL A 112 2.21 2.42 0.37
C VAL A 112 3.71 2.64 0.55
N ALA A 113 4.21 3.74 -0.02
CA ALA A 113 5.61 4.13 0.07
C ALA A 113 6.05 4.45 1.49
N ASP A 114 5.28 5.32 2.14
CA ASP A 114 5.56 5.77 3.51
C ASP A 114 5.50 4.61 4.49
N THR A 115 4.50 3.74 4.33
CA THR A 115 4.39 2.51 5.13
C THR A 115 5.63 1.65 4.97
N ALA A 116 6.10 1.41 3.73
CA ALA A 116 7.26 0.57 3.48
C ALA A 116 8.54 1.15 4.10
N ALA A 117 8.79 2.45 3.93
CA ALA A 117 9.94 3.14 4.48
C ALA A 117 9.95 3.15 6.01
N VAL A 118 8.81 3.48 6.64
CA VAL A 118 8.69 3.50 8.10
C VAL A 118 8.76 2.09 8.68
N ALA A 119 8.16 1.10 8.01
CA ALA A 119 8.18 -0.29 8.47
C ALA A 119 9.60 -0.88 8.46
N ALA A 120 10.39 -0.61 7.42
CA ALA A 120 11.77 -1.08 7.32
C ALA A 120 12.64 -0.63 8.49
N LEU A 121 12.30 0.51 9.11
CA LEU A 121 13.06 1.11 10.20
C LEU A 121 12.49 0.74 11.58
N LEU A 122 11.18 0.91 11.76
CA LEU A 122 10.55 0.79 13.07
C LEU A 122 10.20 -0.65 13.44
N VAL A 123 9.85 -1.52 12.50
CA VAL A 123 9.54 -2.92 12.83
C VAL A 123 10.74 -3.63 13.47
N PRO A 124 11.98 -3.52 12.94
CA PRO A 124 13.16 -4.07 13.60
C PRO A 124 13.41 -3.49 15.00
N MET A 125 13.23 -2.17 15.19
CA MET A 125 13.44 -1.52 16.49
C MET A 125 12.36 -1.86 17.51
N MET A 126 11.10 -1.97 17.09
CA MET A 126 10.01 -2.44 17.95
C MET A 126 10.24 -3.90 18.36
N ARG A 127 10.73 -4.74 17.44
CA ARG A 127 11.10 -6.12 17.74
C ARG A 127 12.23 -6.20 18.78
N SER A 128 13.28 -5.39 18.65
CA SER A 128 14.39 -5.37 19.62
C SER A 128 13.96 -4.83 20.99
N ALA A 129 12.98 -3.93 21.02
CA ALA A 129 12.33 -3.44 22.24
C ALA A 129 11.23 -4.39 22.78
N ASN A 130 11.16 -5.63 22.29
CA ASN A 130 10.25 -6.68 22.75
C ASN A 130 8.76 -6.41 22.48
N TYR A 131 8.43 -5.59 21.47
CA TYR A 131 7.06 -5.40 21.01
C TYR A 131 6.61 -6.56 20.10
N PRO A 132 5.33 -6.97 20.18
CA PRO A 132 4.78 -7.96 19.27
C PRO A 132 4.76 -7.46 17.82
N VAL A 133 5.47 -8.16 16.93
CA VAL A 133 5.65 -7.79 15.51
C VAL A 133 4.32 -7.59 14.79
N ASN A 134 3.32 -8.44 15.05
CA ASN A 134 1.99 -8.32 14.43
C ASN A 134 1.30 -7.00 14.80
N ARG A 135 1.46 -6.54 16.05
CA ARG A 135 0.92 -5.25 16.50
C ARG A 135 1.71 -4.07 15.92
N ALA A 136 3.03 -4.20 15.83
CA ALA A 136 3.89 -3.18 15.22
C ALA A 136 3.56 -2.99 13.73
N ALA A 137 3.44 -4.10 12.99
CA ALA A 137 3.06 -4.07 11.59
C ALA A 137 1.66 -3.47 11.38
N GLY A 138 0.68 -3.86 12.21
CA GLY A 138 -0.67 -3.29 12.16
C GLY A 138 -0.68 -1.79 12.44
N LEU A 139 0.08 -1.32 13.43
CA LEU A 139 0.20 0.10 13.74
C LEU A 139 0.79 0.88 12.55
N ILE A 140 1.90 0.43 11.98
CA ILE A 140 2.55 1.12 10.88
C ILE A 140 1.69 1.10 9.61
N ALA A 141 1.03 -0.03 9.31
CA ALA A 141 0.08 -0.13 8.21
C ALA A 141 -1.10 0.85 8.36
N SER A 142 -1.62 1.01 9.58
CA SER A 142 -2.67 2.00 9.85
C SER A 142 -2.18 3.44 9.75
N GLY A 143 -0.92 3.71 10.14
CA GLY A 143 -0.29 5.02 10.03
C GLY A 143 -0.04 5.45 8.58
N GLY A 144 0.17 4.50 7.66
CA GLY A 144 0.31 4.78 6.23
C GLY A 144 -0.89 5.49 5.60
N ILE A 145 -2.09 5.27 6.14
CA ILE A 145 -3.33 5.89 5.66
C ILE A 145 -3.32 7.41 5.91
N ILE A 146 -2.44 7.90 6.79
CA ILE A 146 -2.29 9.33 7.06
C ILE A 146 -1.71 10.07 5.84
N ALA A 147 -0.92 9.39 4.98
CA ALA A 147 -0.30 10.00 3.80
C ALA A 147 -1.27 10.72 2.85
N PRO A 148 -2.40 10.13 2.41
CA PRO A 148 -3.38 10.85 1.61
C PRO A 148 -4.19 11.91 2.39
N SER A 149 -4.07 11.96 3.72
CA SER A 149 -4.83 12.91 4.57
C SER A 149 -4.03 14.17 4.92
N ILE A 150 -2.70 14.08 4.93
CA ILE A 150 -1.81 15.21 5.18
C ILE A 150 -1.33 15.74 3.82
N PRO A 151 -1.60 17.02 3.49
CA PRO A 151 -1.23 17.61 2.21
C PRO A 151 0.29 17.72 2.01
#